data_AF-A0A6P8ILK5-F1
#
_entry.id   AF-A0A6P8ILK5-F1
#
_cell.length_a   1.000
_cell.length_b   1.000
_cell.length_c   1.000
_cell.angle_alpha   90.00
_cell.angle_beta   90.00
_cell.angle_gamma   90.00
#
_symmetry.space_group_name_H-M   'P 1'
#
loop_
_entity.id
_entity.type
_entity.pdbx_description
1 polymer ?
#
loop_
_entity_poly.entity_id
_entity_poly.type
_entity_poly.pdbx_seq_one_letter_code
_entity_poly.pdbx_strand_id
1 'polypeptide(L)'
;MKAVLLCVLIIALLVEDSLSKPILRIGVNRKPNRGHSGWLGGHKVKQNKRFCKRKPSGLYPDPENCYGFIQCSYGKAHYRDCPAGLKFDPTLSVCNWATMVDCENEGSGDLD
;
A
#
# COMPACT_ATOMS: atom_id res chain seq x y z
N MET A 1 -56.73 -10.18 -12.54
CA MET A 1 -55.50 -9.39 -12.76
C MET A 1 -54.90 -8.84 -11.46
N LYS A 2 -55.67 -8.21 -10.56
CA LYS A 2 -55.16 -7.69 -9.27
C LYS A 2 -54.56 -8.76 -8.33
N ALA A 3 -55.11 -9.98 -8.32
CA ALA A 3 -54.60 -11.09 -7.51
C ALA A 3 -53.21 -11.61 -7.96
N VAL A 4 -52.91 -11.56 -9.26
CA VAL A 4 -51.61 -11.98 -9.81
C VAL A 4 -50.53 -10.97 -9.43
N LEU A 5 -50.85 -9.67 -9.45
CA LEU A 5 -49.94 -8.60 -9.06
C LEU A 5 -49.60 -8.65 -7.55
N LEU A 6 -50.58 -8.99 -6.71
CA LEU A 6 -50.38 -9.23 -5.28
C LEU A 6 -49.45 -10.43 -5.02
N CYS A 7 -49.61 -11.54 -5.74
CA CYS A 7 -48.69 -12.68 -5.63
C CYS A 7 -47.26 -12.32 -6.04
N VAL A 8 -47.06 -11.58 -7.13
CA VAL A 8 -45.72 -11.19 -7.59
C VAL A 8 -45.02 -10.28 -6.58
N LEU A 9 -45.73 -9.36 -5.95
CA LEU A 9 -45.18 -8.51 -4.88
C LEU A 9 -44.85 -9.30 -3.61
N ILE A 10 -45.68 -10.27 -3.23
CA ILE A 10 -45.41 -11.15 -2.07
C ILE A 10 -44.18 -12.02 -2.35
N ILE A 11 -44.05 -12.59 -3.56
CA ILE A 11 -42.87 -13.38 -3.94
C ILE A 11 -41.61 -12.51 -3.94
N ALA A 12 -41.68 -11.27 -4.45
CA ALA A 12 -40.55 -10.34 -4.41
C ALA A 12 -40.10 -10.01 -2.98
N LEU A 13 -41.05 -9.70 -2.07
CA LEU A 13 -40.74 -9.44 -0.66
C LEU A 13 -40.20 -10.67 0.10
N LEU A 14 -40.54 -11.88 -0.34
CA LEU A 14 -40.01 -13.13 0.23
C LEU A 14 -38.65 -13.53 -0.39
N VAL A 15 -38.31 -13.03 -1.56
CA VAL A 15 -37.05 -13.31 -2.30
C VAL A 15 -35.93 -12.31 -1.95
N GLU A 16 -36.20 -11.26 -1.18
CA GLU A 16 -35.18 -10.29 -0.75
C GLU A 16 -34.39 -10.72 0.51
N ASP A 17 -34.75 -11.82 1.18
CA ASP A 17 -34.07 -12.26 2.42
C ASP A 17 -32.81 -13.12 2.18
N SER A 18 -32.54 -13.56 0.95
CA SER A 18 -31.44 -14.49 0.64
C SER A 18 -30.05 -13.87 0.46
N LEU A 19 -29.87 -12.56 0.73
CA LEU A 19 -28.55 -11.89 0.63
C LEU A 19 -28.06 -11.26 1.94
N SER A 20 -28.73 -11.53 3.07
CA SER A 20 -28.25 -11.09 4.38
C SER A 20 -27.13 -12.02 4.89
N LYS A 21 -25.91 -11.46 4.83
CA LYS A 21 -24.69 -11.80 5.59
C LYS A 21 -23.71 -12.74 4.87
N PRO A 22 -22.64 -12.18 4.24
CA PRO A 22 -21.42 -12.95 4.10
C PRO A 22 -20.99 -13.46 5.48
N ILE A 23 -20.96 -14.78 5.63
CA ILE A 23 -20.40 -15.49 6.76
C ILE A 23 -19.04 -14.85 7.06
N LEU A 24 -18.97 -14.19 8.21
CA LEU A 24 -17.75 -13.66 8.78
C LEU A 24 -16.74 -14.82 8.86
N ARG A 25 -15.83 -14.88 7.89
CA ARG A 25 -14.62 -15.69 8.02
C ARG A 25 -13.84 -15.09 9.18
N ILE A 26 -14.03 -15.64 10.37
CA ILE A 26 -13.13 -15.44 11.51
C ILE A 26 -11.80 -16.09 11.11
N GLY A 27 -10.99 -15.33 10.37
CA GLY A 27 -9.58 -15.62 10.23
C GLY A 27 -8.95 -15.39 11.59
N VAL A 28 -8.61 -16.47 12.29
CA VAL A 28 -7.65 -16.42 13.40
C VAL A 28 -6.38 -15.78 12.86
N ASN A 29 -6.20 -14.51 13.17
CA ASN A 29 -4.99 -13.75 12.88
C ASN A 29 -3.88 -14.29 13.77
N ARG A 30 -3.20 -15.36 13.32
CA ARG A 30 -1.90 -15.69 13.88
C ARG A 30 -0.95 -14.57 13.47
N LYS A 31 -0.71 -13.61 14.38
CA LYS A 31 0.42 -12.69 14.23
C LYS A 31 1.66 -13.57 14.02
N PRO A 32 2.44 -13.40 12.94
CA PRO A 32 3.76 -13.99 12.90
C PRO A 32 4.54 -13.39 14.07
N ASN A 33 5.13 -14.26 14.89
CA ASN A 33 6.06 -13.90 15.95
C ASN A 33 7.16 -13.03 15.35
N ARG A 34 7.05 -11.72 15.54
CA ARG A 34 8.18 -10.81 15.34
C ARG A 34 9.10 -11.06 16.53
N GLY A 35 10.10 -11.92 16.31
CA GLY A 35 11.25 -12.06 17.20
C GLY A 35 11.76 -10.66 17.54
N HIS A 36 11.71 -10.33 18.82
CA HIS A 36 12.36 -9.16 19.39
C HIS A 36 13.72 -9.62 19.91
N SER A 37 14.77 -9.32 19.16
CA SER A 37 16.14 -9.30 19.66
C SER A 37 16.93 -8.29 18.82
N GLY A 38 17.16 -7.09 19.38
CA GLY A 38 18.10 -6.09 18.86
C GLY A 38 17.48 -4.76 18.43
N TRP A 39 17.43 -3.79 19.36
CA TRP A 39 17.16 -2.38 19.04
C TRP A 39 18.48 -1.69 18.68
N LEU A 40 18.71 -1.54 17.38
CA LEU A 40 19.53 -0.48 16.78
C LEU A 40 18.69 0.12 15.64
N GLY A 41 17.95 1.20 15.91
CA GLY A 41 17.51 2.22 14.94
C GLY A 41 16.82 1.84 13.63
N GLY A 42 15.82 0.96 13.61
CA GLY A 42 15.04 0.66 12.38
C GLY A 42 13.72 1.43 12.29
N HIS A 43 13.68 2.57 11.59
CA HIS A 43 12.42 3.21 11.16
C HIS A 43 11.65 2.24 10.25
N LYS A 44 10.53 1.67 10.72
CA LYS A 44 9.65 0.85 9.89
C LYS A 44 8.86 1.76 8.94
N VAL A 45 9.40 2.02 7.74
CA VAL A 45 8.69 2.71 6.65
C VAL A 45 7.36 1.99 6.37
N LYS A 46 6.24 2.74 6.37
CA LYS A 46 4.89 2.21 6.17
C LYS A 46 4.64 1.96 4.69
N GLN A 47 5.23 0.90 4.16
CA GLN A 47 5.11 0.53 2.75
C GLN A 47 3.65 0.38 2.28
N ASN A 48 3.19 1.30 1.41
CA ASN A 48 1.87 1.30 0.81
C ASN A 48 1.79 0.31 -0.37
N LYS A 49 1.36 -0.92 -0.08
CA LYS A 49 1.17 -1.99 -1.08
C LYS A 49 0.22 -1.64 -2.23
N ARG A 50 -0.59 -0.58 -2.11
CA ARG A 50 -1.51 -0.15 -3.17
C ARG A 50 -0.90 0.87 -4.13
N PHE A 51 0.32 1.35 -3.87
CA PHE A 51 0.99 2.38 -4.69
C PHE A 51 0.99 2.03 -6.19
N CYS A 52 1.29 0.77 -6.52
CA CYS A 52 1.39 0.31 -7.91
C CYS A 52 0.06 -0.13 -8.55
N LYS A 53 -1.08 -0.09 -7.86
CA LYS A 53 -2.36 -0.64 -8.38
C LYS A 53 -2.83 0.01 -9.70
N ARG A 54 -2.45 1.25 -9.96
CA ARG A 54 -2.85 2.04 -11.14
C ARG A 54 -1.66 2.69 -11.83
N LYS A 55 -0.46 2.14 -11.63
CA LYS A 55 0.77 2.63 -12.24
C LYS A 55 1.35 1.54 -13.15
N PRO A 56 1.98 1.91 -14.28
CA PRO A 56 2.73 0.94 -15.07
C PRO A 56 3.91 0.36 -14.28
N SER A 57 4.49 -0.72 -14.78
CA SER A 57 5.74 -1.25 -14.22
C SER A 57 6.86 -0.24 -14.45
N GLY A 58 7.71 -0.02 -13.44
CA GLY A 58 8.74 1.00 -13.47
C GLY A 58 9.30 1.34 -12.10
N LEU A 59 10.22 2.30 -12.06
CA LEU A 59 10.79 2.85 -10.82
C LEU A 59 10.13 4.19 -10.53
N TYR A 60 9.76 4.39 -9.28
CA TYR A 60 9.07 5.58 -8.81
C TYR A 60 9.74 6.11 -7.54
N PRO A 61 9.75 7.43 -7.31
CA PRO A 61 10.23 8.00 -6.07
C PRO A 61 9.34 7.52 -4.90
N ASP A 62 9.97 7.25 -3.76
CA ASP A 62 9.25 6.99 -2.53
C ASP A 62 8.89 8.34 -1.86
N PRO A 63 7.60 8.64 -1.66
CA PRO A 63 7.17 9.90 -1.05
C PRO A 63 7.55 10.02 0.44
N GLU A 64 7.92 8.92 1.11
CA GLU A 64 8.31 8.94 2.53
C GLU A 64 9.84 8.80 2.72
N ASN A 65 10.59 8.40 1.70
CA ASN A 65 12.02 8.12 1.82
C ASN A 65 12.82 8.50 0.56
N CYS A 66 13.53 9.63 0.59
CA CYS A 66 14.40 10.08 -0.51
C CYS A 66 15.58 9.13 -0.80
N TYR A 67 16.00 8.35 0.20
CA TYR A 67 17.07 7.37 0.10
C TYR A 67 16.56 6.02 -0.41
N GLY A 68 15.36 5.97 -0.98
CA GLY A 68 14.76 4.77 -1.53
C GLY A 68 13.81 5.06 -2.69
N PHE A 69 13.34 3.99 -3.32
CA PHE A 69 12.44 4.03 -4.45
C PHE A 69 11.47 2.85 -4.43
N ILE A 70 10.38 2.99 -5.19
CA ILE A 70 9.34 1.99 -5.34
C ILE A 70 9.44 1.41 -6.74
N GLN A 71 9.83 0.13 -6.81
CA GLN A 71 9.74 -0.65 -8.04
C GLN A 71 8.33 -1.24 -8.15
N CYS A 72 7.59 -0.83 -9.17
CA CYS A 72 6.34 -1.45 -9.55
C CYS A 72 6.57 -2.58 -10.54
N SER A 73 6.06 -3.76 -10.22
CA SER A 73 6.06 -4.91 -11.14
C SER A 73 4.73 -5.64 -11.03
N TYR A 74 4.01 -5.77 -12.15
CA TYR A 74 2.69 -6.43 -12.21
C TYR A 74 1.70 -5.93 -11.14
N GLY A 75 1.65 -4.60 -10.92
CA GLY A 75 0.77 -3.96 -9.93
C GLY A 75 1.19 -4.14 -8.46
N LYS A 76 2.35 -4.74 -8.19
CA LYS A 76 2.92 -4.90 -6.84
C LYS A 76 4.03 -3.88 -6.59
N ALA A 77 4.00 -3.28 -5.40
CA ALA A 77 5.01 -2.33 -4.94
C ALA A 77 6.14 -3.05 -4.20
N HIS A 78 7.36 -2.82 -4.67
CA HIS A 78 8.59 -3.29 -4.06
C HIS A 78 9.42 -2.06 -3.66
N TYR A 79 9.45 -1.77 -2.37
CA TYR A 79 10.27 -0.69 -1.83
C TYR A 79 11.71 -1.17 -1.72
N ARG A 80 12.63 -0.34 -2.20
CA ARG A 80 14.06 -0.60 -2.25
C ARG A 80 14.79 0.61 -1.74
N ASP A 81 15.81 0.39 -0.93
CA ASP A 81 16.71 1.45 -0.48
C ASP A 81 17.84 1.61 -1.50
N CYS A 82 18.25 2.85 -1.70
CA CYS A 82 19.48 3.16 -2.39
C CYS A 82 20.69 2.79 -1.52
N PRO A 83 21.87 2.59 -2.12
CA PRO A 83 23.12 2.51 -1.37
C PRO A 83 23.30 3.72 -0.45
N ALA A 84 24.03 3.53 0.64
CA ALA A 84 24.23 4.56 1.65
C ALA A 84 24.73 5.89 1.03
N GLY A 85 24.06 6.99 1.38
CA GLY A 85 24.40 8.34 0.89
C GLY A 85 23.87 8.69 -0.51
N LEU A 86 23.15 7.80 -1.19
CA LEU A 86 22.54 8.06 -2.49
C LEU A 86 21.03 8.29 -2.38
N LYS A 87 20.51 9.17 -3.23
CA LYS A 87 19.07 9.47 -3.35
C LYS A 87 18.54 8.98 -4.69
N PHE A 88 17.28 8.57 -4.72
CA PHE A 88 16.68 8.18 -6.00
C PHE A 88 16.38 9.42 -6.86
N ASP A 89 17.00 9.46 -8.04
CA ASP A 89 16.76 10.46 -9.07
C ASP A 89 15.63 9.98 -9.99
N PRO A 90 14.42 10.58 -9.93
CA PRO A 90 13.30 10.16 -10.78
C PRO A 90 13.50 10.53 -12.26
N THR A 91 14.38 11.49 -12.57
CA THR A 91 14.69 11.91 -13.94
C THR A 91 15.54 10.85 -14.64
N LEU A 92 16.54 10.34 -13.93
CA LEU A 92 17.44 9.29 -14.43
C LEU A 92 16.95 7.87 -14.09
N SER A 93 15.96 7.75 -13.21
CA SER A 93 15.49 6.48 -12.66
C SER A 93 16.61 5.63 -12.03
N VAL A 94 17.53 6.27 -11.32
CA VAL A 94 18.70 5.64 -10.69
C VAL A 94 18.99 6.25 -9.32
N CYS A 95 19.69 5.54 -8.44
CA CYS A 95 20.27 6.15 -7.25
C CYS A 95 21.45 7.03 -7.65
N ASN A 96 21.33 8.33 -7.41
CA ASN A 96 22.32 9.35 -7.75
C ASN A 96 22.85 10.03 -6.48
N TRP A 97 23.89 10.84 -6.62
CA TRP A 97 24.49 11.56 -5.50
C TRP A 97 23.46 12.50 -4.86
N ALA A 98 23.37 12.48 -3.53
CA ALA A 98 22.42 13.28 -2.77
C ALA A 98 22.49 14.80 -3.05
N THR A 99 23.67 15.29 -3.48
CA THR A 99 23.90 16.69 -3.86
C THR A 99 23.32 17.06 -5.22
N MET A 100 22.94 16.09 -6.04
CA MET A 100 22.37 16.29 -7.38
C MET A 100 20.87 15.99 -7.45
N VAL A 101 20.26 15.55 -6.34
CA VAL A 101 18.84 15.19 -6.29
C VAL A 101 18.14 16.04 -5.24
N ASP A 102 17.29 16.94 -5.72
CA ASP A 102 16.40 17.71 -4.86
C ASP A 102 15.23 16.82 -4.42
N CYS A 103 15.15 16.57 -3.11
CA CYS A 103 14.06 15.78 -2.54
C CYS A 103 13.42 16.56 -1.38
N GLU A 104 12.12 16.78 -1.47
CA GLU A 104 11.36 17.71 -0.61
C GLU A 104 11.09 17.18 0.81
N ASN A 105 11.66 16.05 1.22
CA ASN A 105 11.44 15.44 2.54
C ASN A 105 12.62 15.60 3.52
N GLU A 106 13.59 16.46 3.21
CA GLU A 106 14.74 16.77 4.08
C GLU A 106 14.42 18.00 4.94
N GLY A 107 13.56 17.82 5.94
CA GLY A 107 13.26 18.84 6.95
C GLY A 107 13.36 18.25 8.34
N SER A 108 14.21 18.86 9.19
CA SER A 108 14.49 18.57 10.62
C SER A 108 15.45 17.41 10.93
N GLY A 109 16.70 17.57 10.53
CA GLY A 109 17.80 17.24 11.43
C GLY A 109 18.27 18.54 12.06
N ASP A 110 17.79 18.82 13.27
CA ASP A 110 18.20 19.95 14.09
C ASP A 110 19.74 20.02 14.15
N LEU A 111 20.30 21.08 13.55
CA LEU A 111 21.63 21.57 13.86
C LEU A 111 21.50 22.42 15.14
N ASP A 112 21.70 21.77 16.29
CA ASP A 112 22.20 22.42 17.51
C ASP A 112 23.61 21.89 17.80
#